data_AF-A0AAE0LTH0-F1
#
_entry.id   AF-A0AAE0LTH0-F1
#
_cell.length_a   1.000
_cell.length_b   1.000
_cell.length_c   1.000
_cell.angle_alpha   90.00
_cell.angle_beta   90.00
_cell.angle_gamma   90.00
#
_symmetry.space_group_name_H-M   'P 1'
#
loop_
_entity.id
_entity.type
_entity.pdbx_description
1 polymer ?
#
loop_
_entity_poly.entity_id
_entity_poly.type
_entity_poly.pdbx_seq_one_letter_code
_entity_poly.pdbx_strand_id
1 'polypeptide(L)'
;MSNIQYHSVPLDEERKSKTRQVRRDSHPDYESASNTRTKSHSHWAWLAHAVLLSISMTFFALSFCLRSRNHTGHESSLNTTLVSPTFRYETKRVGLGPAWKDSSYAGQSGEAEEAWRSLTHTGDVFLTEAEALKLGVSPHMVTSKHPETGKQGYKAGVEVFYQLRCLNLLRQEARGTGNTEANADIDYCVELLRETLMCHSDAGIFPVRNTFEGIGQGTASGRLEFEGSRTCRSFETVKKWSDEHAVRRE
;
A
#
# COMPACT_ATOMS: atom_id res chain seq x y z
N MET A 1 -44.90 36.90 -5.29
CA MET A 1 -46.23 37.03 -4.63
C MET A 1 -47.02 35.76 -4.91
N SER A 2 -47.89 35.36 -3.96
CA SER A 2 -48.49 34.02 -3.71
C SER A 2 -47.55 33.13 -2.89
N ASN A 3 -47.52 33.05 -1.55
CA ASN A 3 -48.42 33.25 -0.41
C ASN A 3 -49.54 32.21 -0.24
N ILE A 4 -49.65 31.70 1.01
CA ILE A 4 -50.70 30.87 1.66
C ILE A 4 -50.39 29.35 1.72
N GLN A 5 -50.57 28.59 2.83
CA GLN A 5 -50.90 28.82 4.26
C GLN A 5 -50.51 27.54 5.03
N TYR A 6 -50.07 27.67 6.28
CA TYR A 6 -50.06 26.55 7.24
C TYR A 6 -51.43 26.42 7.92
N HIS A 7 -51.90 25.20 8.16
CA HIS A 7 -53.11 24.89 8.93
C HIS A 7 -52.74 24.35 10.32
N SER A 8 -53.32 24.95 11.37
CA SER A 8 -53.27 24.46 12.74
C SER A 8 -54.50 23.60 13.04
N VAL A 9 -54.29 22.45 13.67
CA VAL A 9 -55.37 21.56 14.13
C VAL A 9 -55.80 21.97 15.56
N PRO A 10 -57.12 22.07 15.86
CA PRO A 10 -57.60 22.53 17.17
C PRO A 10 -57.43 21.49 18.29
N LEU A 11 -57.11 21.98 19.48
CA LEU A 11 -57.33 21.32 20.76
C LEU A 11 -58.81 21.48 21.13
N ASP A 12 -59.48 20.37 21.48
CA ASP A 12 -60.51 20.24 22.52
C ASP A 12 -61.54 19.13 22.17
N GLU A 13 -61.38 17.98 22.82
CA GLU A 13 -62.54 17.21 23.30
C GLU A 13 -62.34 16.94 24.81
N GLU A 14 -62.66 17.94 25.63
CA GLU A 14 -62.93 17.74 27.05
C GLU A 14 -64.38 17.29 27.26
N ARG A 15 -64.57 16.08 27.81
CA ARG A 15 -65.86 15.66 28.39
C ARG A 15 -65.87 15.93 29.89
N LYS A 16 -66.59 16.99 30.28
CA LYS A 16 -66.86 17.45 31.65
C LYS A 16 -67.55 16.41 32.54
N SER A 17 -67.19 16.36 33.83
CA SER A 17 -68.18 16.46 34.91
C SER A 17 -67.59 16.82 36.31
N LYS A 18 -67.93 18.04 36.75
CA LYS A 18 -68.41 18.49 38.08
C LYS A 18 -67.57 18.24 39.35
N THR A 19 -67.08 19.36 39.88
CA THR A 19 -66.72 19.64 41.28
C THR A 19 -67.94 19.62 42.21
N ARG A 20 -67.86 18.99 43.41
CA ARG A 20 -68.29 19.56 44.72
C ARG A 20 -67.94 18.67 45.94
N GLN A 21 -66.99 19.15 46.75
CA GLN A 21 -67.07 19.39 48.22
C GLN A 21 -67.57 18.28 49.18
N VAL A 22 -66.77 17.93 50.20
CA VAL A 22 -67.03 18.09 51.66
C VAL A 22 -66.08 17.20 52.51
N ARG A 23 -65.61 17.79 53.60
CA ARG A 23 -64.71 17.33 54.67
C ARG A 23 -65.47 16.50 55.73
N ARG A 24 -64.83 15.48 56.33
CA ARG A 24 -64.71 15.23 57.81
C ARG A 24 -64.33 13.76 58.14
N ASP A 25 -63.20 13.62 58.84
CA ASP A 25 -62.74 12.65 59.89
C ASP A 25 -63.36 11.23 59.94
N SER A 26 -62.63 10.14 60.15
CA SER A 26 -61.90 9.80 61.40
C SER A 26 -61.06 8.52 61.23
N HIS A 27 -59.89 8.45 61.89
CA HIS A 27 -59.09 7.24 62.24
C HIS A 27 -59.88 6.32 63.23
N PRO A 28 -59.42 5.11 63.68
CA PRO A 28 -58.23 4.29 63.34
C PRO A 28 -58.47 2.73 63.28
N ASP A 29 -57.38 2.00 62.97
CA ASP A 29 -57.00 0.61 63.32
C ASP A 29 -57.81 -0.64 62.89
N TYR A 30 -57.21 -1.53 62.09
CA TYR A 30 -56.95 -2.96 62.39
C TYR A 30 -56.32 -3.71 61.18
N GLU A 31 -55.67 -4.82 61.48
CA GLU A 31 -54.65 -5.58 60.72
C GLU A 31 -55.06 -6.23 59.38
N SER A 32 -54.00 -6.53 58.61
CA SER A 32 -53.80 -7.73 57.77
C SER A 32 -54.46 -7.78 56.39
N ALA A 33 -53.63 -7.66 55.35
CA ALA A 33 -53.42 -8.75 54.38
C ALA A 33 -52.36 -8.36 53.33
N SER A 34 -51.29 -9.15 53.29
CA SER A 34 -50.48 -9.51 52.12
C SER A 34 -50.32 -8.51 50.96
N ASN A 35 -49.08 -8.02 50.76
CA ASN A 35 -48.56 -7.93 49.40
C ASN A 35 -47.04 -8.14 49.35
N THR A 36 -46.64 -9.40 49.29
CA THR A 36 -45.30 -9.86 48.94
C THR A 36 -45.09 -9.80 47.42
N ARG A 37 -44.67 -8.65 46.91
CA ARG A 37 -44.03 -8.45 45.58
C ARG A 37 -43.75 -6.95 45.50
N THR A 38 -42.53 -6.42 45.49
CA THR A 38 -41.44 -6.69 44.57
C THR A 38 -40.16 -6.04 45.12
N LYS A 39 -39.19 -6.81 45.62
CA LYS A 39 -37.82 -6.31 45.88
C LYS A 39 -36.72 -7.11 45.15
N SER A 40 -37.08 -8.18 44.44
CA SER A 40 -36.13 -9.08 43.77
C SER A 40 -35.69 -8.62 42.37
N HIS A 41 -36.48 -7.77 41.68
CA HIS A 41 -36.18 -7.33 40.31
C HIS A 41 -35.04 -6.32 40.18
N SER A 42 -34.65 -5.64 41.27
CA SER A 42 -33.58 -4.63 41.22
C SER A 42 -32.22 -5.27 40.93
N HIS A 43 -31.87 -6.37 41.61
CA HIS A 43 -30.57 -7.03 41.42
C HIS A 43 -30.43 -7.69 40.05
N TRP A 44 -31.50 -8.26 39.50
CA TRP A 44 -31.50 -8.82 38.15
C TRP A 44 -31.37 -7.75 37.06
N ALA A 45 -31.97 -6.57 37.27
CA ALA A 45 -31.79 -5.44 36.36
C ALA A 45 -30.33 -4.97 36.37
N TRP A 46 -29.72 -4.79 37.55
CA TRP A 46 -28.30 -4.43 37.66
C TRP A 46 -27.37 -5.48 37.06
N LEU A 47 -27.65 -6.77 37.26
CA LEU A 47 -26.88 -7.85 36.66
C LEU A 47 -27.00 -7.86 35.13
N ALA A 48 -28.20 -7.64 34.58
CA ALA A 48 -28.40 -7.49 33.14
C ALA A 48 -27.64 -6.27 32.57
N HIS A 49 -27.64 -5.14 33.27
CA HIS A 49 -26.88 -3.95 32.87
C HIS A 49 -25.36 -4.19 32.91
N ALA A 50 -24.85 -4.89 33.92
CA ALA A 50 -23.44 -5.25 34.02
C ALA A 50 -22.99 -6.18 32.88
N VAL A 51 -23.85 -7.15 32.51
CA VAL A 51 -23.61 -8.04 31.37
C VAL A 51 -23.61 -7.26 30.04
N LEU A 52 -24.61 -6.40 29.81
CA LEU A 52 -24.69 -5.58 28.60
C LEU A 52 -23.50 -4.61 28.48
N LEU A 53 -23.10 -3.98 29.59
CA LEU A 53 -21.94 -3.08 29.62
C LEU A 53 -20.65 -3.84 29.30
N SER A 54 -20.49 -5.04 29.85
CA SER A 54 -19.33 -5.90 29.59
C SER A 54 -19.27 -6.31 28.12
N ILE A 55 -20.39 -6.70 27.52
CA ILE A 55 -20.49 -7.03 26.09
C ILE A 55 -20.18 -5.79 25.23
N SER A 56 -20.69 -4.62 25.59
CA SER A 56 -20.38 -3.39 24.85
C SER A 56 -18.91 -3.02 24.95
N MET A 57 -18.29 -3.19 26.11
CA MET A 57 -16.88 -2.87 26.33
C MET A 57 -15.96 -3.86 25.62
N THR A 58 -16.33 -5.14 25.53
CA THR A 58 -15.58 -6.12 24.73
C THR A 58 -15.71 -5.85 23.24
N PHE A 59 -16.90 -5.53 22.72
CA PHE A 59 -17.05 -5.11 21.32
C PHE A 59 -16.29 -3.82 21.00
N PHE A 60 -16.29 -2.85 21.92
CA PHE A 60 -15.50 -1.62 21.75
C PHE A 60 -14.00 -1.89 21.77
N ALA A 61 -13.52 -2.70 22.72
CA ALA A 61 -12.12 -3.10 22.78
C ALA A 61 -11.69 -3.92 21.55
N LEU A 62 -12.54 -4.85 21.08
CA LEU A 62 -12.30 -5.61 19.85
C LEU A 62 -12.29 -4.68 18.63
N SER A 63 -13.24 -3.75 18.53
CA SER A 63 -13.26 -2.75 17.46
C SER A 63 -12.00 -1.88 17.49
N PHE A 64 -11.57 -1.43 18.66
CA PHE A 64 -10.35 -0.65 18.84
C PHE A 64 -9.10 -1.46 18.52
N CYS A 65 -9.00 -2.73 18.93
CA CYS A 65 -7.88 -3.62 18.60
C CYS A 65 -7.84 -3.93 17.10
N LEU A 66 -8.99 -4.22 16.47
CA LEU A 66 -9.10 -4.46 15.03
C LEU A 66 -8.79 -3.19 14.23
N ARG A 67 -9.25 -2.02 14.68
CA ARG A 67 -8.98 -0.73 14.06
C ARG A 67 -7.54 -0.26 14.28
N SER A 68 -6.96 -0.48 15.45
CA SER A 68 -5.54 -0.22 15.74
C SER A 68 -4.66 -1.10 14.85
N ARG A 69 -5.02 -2.38 14.69
CA ARG A 69 -4.36 -3.31 13.75
C ARG A 69 -4.47 -2.84 12.30
N ASN A 70 -5.60 -2.23 11.91
CA ASN A 70 -5.77 -1.65 10.58
C ASN A 70 -5.03 -0.31 10.40
N HIS A 71 -4.89 0.52 11.44
CA HIS A 71 -4.14 1.78 11.36
C HIS A 71 -2.62 1.59 11.40
N THR A 72 -2.12 0.53 12.04
CA THR A 72 -0.71 0.12 11.93
C THR A 72 -0.43 -0.71 10.68
N GLY A 73 -1.45 -1.02 9.87
CA GLY A 73 -1.38 -1.93 8.72
C GLY A 73 -1.47 -1.25 7.36
N HIS A 74 -1.31 0.07 7.28
CA HIS A 74 -1.13 0.77 6.00
C HIS A 74 0.35 1.03 5.70
N GLU A 75 1.21 0.06 6.03
CA GLU A 75 2.41 -0.11 5.22
C GLU A 75 1.91 -0.53 3.83
N SER A 76 2.20 0.29 2.83
CA SER A 76 1.99 -0.07 1.43
C SER A 76 3.01 -1.16 1.07
N SER A 77 2.78 -2.38 1.57
CA SER A 77 3.63 -3.55 1.41
C SER A 77 3.46 -4.14 0.02
N LEU A 78 3.80 -3.36 -1.02
CA LEU A 78 3.84 -3.90 -2.38
C LEU A 78 5.14 -4.64 -2.68
N ASN A 79 6.19 -4.47 -1.87
CA ASN A 79 7.51 -5.08 -2.13
C ASN A 79 8.07 -5.84 -0.92
N THR A 80 7.30 -6.75 -0.31
CA THR A 80 7.89 -7.74 0.60
C THR A 80 8.24 -8.98 -0.21
N THR A 81 9.38 -8.98 -0.91
CA THR A 81 9.99 -10.28 -1.23
C THR A 81 10.40 -10.93 0.08
N LEU A 82 10.34 -12.27 0.16
CA LEU A 82 10.54 -13.07 1.37
C LEU A 82 11.94 -12.92 2.03
N VAL A 83 12.80 -12.09 1.45
CA VAL A 83 14.22 -11.87 1.76
C VAL A 83 14.56 -10.35 1.74
N SER A 84 13.59 -9.45 1.55
CA SER A 84 13.88 -8.00 1.44
C SER A 84 14.43 -7.42 2.75
N PRO A 85 15.61 -6.75 2.74
CA PRO A 85 16.05 -5.95 3.88
C PRO A 85 15.05 -4.81 4.13
N THR A 86 15.01 -4.31 5.37
CA THR A 86 14.15 -3.17 5.75
C THR A 86 14.58 -1.92 4.99
N PHE A 87 13.91 -1.62 3.88
CA PHE A 87 14.17 -0.40 3.11
C PHE A 87 13.54 0.81 3.82
N ARG A 88 14.30 1.91 3.88
CA ARG A 88 13.78 3.20 4.34
C ARG A 88 13.01 3.87 3.22
N TYR A 89 11.77 4.22 3.48
CA TYR A 89 10.96 5.02 2.55
C TYR A 89 11.20 6.52 2.78
N GLU A 90 11.25 7.27 1.69
CA GLU A 90 11.34 8.72 1.71
C GLU A 90 10.33 9.34 0.74
N THR A 91 9.83 10.52 1.09
CA THR A 91 8.96 11.30 0.20
C THR A 91 9.81 12.34 -0.50
N LYS A 92 9.99 12.17 -1.81
CA LYS A 92 10.66 13.14 -2.68
C LYS A 92 9.63 13.83 -3.56
N ARG A 93 9.79 15.13 -3.77
CA ARG A 93 9.06 15.82 -4.83
C ARG A 93 9.75 15.47 -6.15
N VAL A 94 9.17 14.53 -6.88
CA VAL A 94 9.65 14.17 -8.21
C VAL A 94 9.05 15.17 -9.20
N GLY A 95 9.92 15.83 -9.96
CA GLY A 95 9.51 16.80 -10.97
C GLY A 95 10.62 16.99 -11.98
N LEU A 96 10.39 16.56 -13.21
CA LEU A 96 11.19 16.96 -14.35
C LEU A 96 10.84 18.41 -14.66
N GLY A 97 11.45 19.34 -13.92
CA GLY A 97 11.46 20.73 -14.37
C GLY A 97 12.13 20.84 -15.75
N PRO A 98 12.17 22.03 -16.36
CA PRO A 98 12.95 22.25 -17.59
C PRO A 98 14.44 21.86 -17.47
N ALA A 99 14.92 21.63 -16.24
CA ALA A 99 16.24 21.15 -15.85
C ALA A 99 16.59 19.71 -16.29
N TRP A 100 15.70 18.96 -16.95
CA TRP A 100 16.08 17.66 -17.54
C TRP A 100 17.24 17.81 -18.55
N LYS A 101 17.35 18.98 -19.19
CA LYS A 101 18.47 19.34 -20.07
C LYS A 101 19.80 19.50 -19.34
N ASP A 102 19.76 19.78 -18.04
CA ASP A 102 20.94 19.94 -17.18
C ASP A 102 21.30 18.63 -16.46
N SER A 103 20.60 17.53 -16.76
CA SER A 103 20.88 16.23 -16.15
C SER A 103 22.23 15.69 -16.61
N SER A 104 23.03 15.23 -15.66
CA SER A 104 24.28 14.51 -15.94
C SER A 104 24.06 13.20 -16.69
N TYR A 105 22.83 12.71 -16.79
CA TYR A 105 22.47 11.46 -17.48
C TYR A 105 21.95 11.69 -18.90
N ALA A 106 21.80 12.94 -19.33
CA ALA A 106 21.32 13.32 -20.66
C ALA A 106 22.44 13.24 -21.71
N GLY A 107 22.08 12.89 -22.95
CA GLY A 107 23.03 12.82 -24.06
C GLY A 107 24.01 11.64 -23.98
N GLN A 108 25.10 11.70 -24.77
CA GLN A 108 26.15 10.66 -24.90
C GLN A 108 27.55 11.22 -24.58
N SER A 109 27.63 12.25 -23.73
CA SER A 109 28.92 12.78 -23.30
C SER A 109 29.68 11.75 -22.46
N GLY A 110 31.00 11.85 -22.37
CA GLY A 110 31.78 11.00 -21.47
C GLY A 110 31.33 11.09 -20.00
N GLU A 111 30.85 12.27 -19.58
CA GLU A 111 30.22 12.49 -18.28
C GLU A 111 28.91 11.70 -18.13
N ALA A 112 28.05 11.71 -19.14
CA ALA A 112 26.83 10.91 -19.14
C ALA A 112 27.12 9.41 -19.08
N GLU A 113 28.09 8.93 -19.87
CA GLU A 113 28.50 7.53 -19.82
C GLU A 113 29.07 7.14 -18.45
N GLU A 114 29.78 8.05 -17.77
CA GLU A 114 30.26 7.84 -16.39
C GLU A 114 29.11 7.81 -15.38
N ALA A 115 28.19 8.78 -15.46
CA ALA A 115 27.05 8.84 -14.56
C ALA A 115 26.21 7.55 -14.67
N TRP A 116 25.91 7.10 -15.89
CA TRP A 116 25.19 5.85 -16.13
C TRP A 116 25.97 4.61 -15.65
N ARG A 117 27.29 4.57 -15.85
CA ARG A 117 28.11 3.46 -15.33
C ARG A 117 28.08 3.42 -13.82
N SER A 118 28.27 4.56 -13.15
CA SER A 118 28.20 4.65 -11.69
C SER A 118 26.83 4.22 -11.15
N LEU A 119 25.75 4.63 -11.81
CA LEU A 119 24.38 4.29 -11.41
C LEU A 119 24.03 2.81 -11.59
N THR A 120 24.54 2.17 -12.65
CA THR A 120 24.14 0.80 -13.03
C THR A 120 25.13 -0.28 -12.63
N HIS A 121 26.40 0.07 -12.39
CA HIS A 121 27.45 -0.87 -12.03
C HIS A 121 27.42 -1.21 -10.54
N THR A 122 26.35 -1.91 -10.14
CA THR A 122 26.26 -2.56 -8.83
C THR A 122 26.63 -4.03 -8.98
N GLY A 123 27.40 -4.57 -8.04
CA GLY A 123 27.77 -5.98 -8.04
C GLY A 123 26.58 -6.92 -7.79
N ASP A 124 26.71 -8.16 -8.23
CA ASP A 124 25.76 -9.22 -7.89
C ASP A 124 25.69 -9.39 -6.36
N VAL A 125 24.49 -9.65 -5.84
CA VAL A 125 24.28 -10.01 -4.44
C VAL A 125 24.46 -11.52 -4.25
N PHE A 126 24.86 -11.90 -3.04
CA PHE A 126 24.97 -13.29 -2.63
C PHE A 126 23.68 -13.75 -1.97
N LEU A 127 23.14 -14.88 -2.42
CA LEU A 127 22.03 -15.57 -1.77
C LEU A 127 22.51 -16.83 -1.09
N THR A 128 22.17 -16.99 0.18
CA THR A 128 22.31 -18.28 0.87
C THR A 128 21.40 -19.31 0.23
N GLU A 129 21.71 -20.59 0.41
CA GLU A 129 20.86 -21.69 -0.05
C GLU A 129 19.43 -21.61 0.50
N ALA A 130 19.27 -21.19 1.77
CA ALA A 130 17.97 -21.03 2.39
C ALA A 130 17.14 -19.89 1.77
N GLU A 131 17.77 -18.78 1.38
CA GLU A 131 17.11 -17.67 0.68
C GLU A 131 16.77 -18.05 -0.75
N ALA A 132 17.68 -18.73 -1.44
CA ALA A 132 17.47 -19.24 -2.79
C ALA A 132 16.27 -20.19 -2.84
N LEU A 133 16.16 -21.12 -1.87
CA LEU A 133 15.01 -22.02 -1.74
C LEU A 133 13.69 -21.24 -1.55
N LYS A 134 13.68 -20.23 -0.68
CA LYS A 134 12.51 -19.37 -0.44
C LYS A 134 12.06 -18.60 -1.68
N LEU A 135 13.03 -18.19 -2.51
CA LEU A 135 12.79 -17.48 -3.77
C LEU A 135 12.49 -18.42 -4.95
N GLY A 136 12.50 -19.75 -4.72
CA GLY A 136 12.25 -20.73 -5.79
C GLY A 136 13.38 -20.78 -6.84
N VAL A 137 14.60 -20.38 -6.46
CA VAL A 137 15.77 -20.39 -7.34
C VAL A 137 16.10 -21.83 -7.76
N SER A 138 16.22 -22.06 -9.07
CA SER A 138 16.61 -23.36 -9.60
C SER A 138 18.04 -23.74 -9.19
N PRO A 139 18.34 -25.02 -8.86
CA PRO A 139 19.69 -25.48 -8.54
C PRO A 139 20.72 -25.29 -9.66
N HIS A 140 20.27 -25.09 -10.90
CA HIS A 140 21.14 -24.87 -12.07
C HIS A 140 21.60 -23.42 -12.25
N MET A 141 21.19 -22.52 -11.35
CA MET A 141 21.60 -21.12 -11.36
C MET A 141 23.08 -20.96 -10.97
N VAL A 142 23.64 -19.81 -11.31
CA VAL A 142 25.06 -19.51 -11.04
C VAL A 142 25.30 -19.49 -9.54
N THR A 143 26.27 -20.28 -9.12
CA THR A 143 26.69 -20.34 -7.73
C THR A 143 27.95 -19.51 -7.48
N SER A 144 28.12 -19.04 -6.26
CA SER A 144 29.33 -18.33 -5.81
C SER A 144 29.65 -18.72 -4.37
N LYS A 145 30.90 -18.50 -3.95
CA LYS A 145 31.27 -18.54 -2.54
C LYS A 145 31.06 -17.17 -1.92
N HIS A 146 30.57 -17.15 -0.69
CA HIS A 146 30.50 -15.94 0.11
C HIS A 146 31.92 -15.40 0.32
N PRO A 147 32.19 -14.09 0.12
CA PRO A 147 33.54 -13.54 0.14
C PRO A 147 34.25 -13.74 1.49
N GLU A 148 33.53 -13.55 2.60
CA GLU A 148 34.10 -13.69 3.95
C GLU A 148 34.04 -15.11 4.51
N THR A 149 32.87 -15.77 4.43
CA THR A 149 32.65 -17.07 5.09
C THR A 149 33.01 -18.28 4.23
N GLY A 150 33.23 -18.11 2.92
CA GLY A 150 33.51 -19.20 1.98
C GLY A 150 32.35 -20.16 1.71
N LYS A 151 31.18 -19.95 2.33
CA LYS A 151 29.99 -20.79 2.14
C LYS A 151 29.49 -20.71 0.70
N GLN A 152 29.04 -21.83 0.17
CA GLN A 152 28.43 -21.90 -1.16
C GLN A 152 27.03 -21.27 -1.12
N GLY A 153 26.69 -20.52 -2.16
CA GLY A 153 25.37 -19.96 -2.39
C GLY A 153 25.18 -19.59 -3.85
N TYR A 154 24.22 -18.74 -4.15
CA TYR A 154 23.84 -18.32 -5.50
C TYR A 154 24.17 -16.86 -5.75
N LYS A 155 24.50 -16.53 -7.00
CA LYS A 155 24.56 -15.13 -7.45
C LYS A 155 23.18 -14.68 -7.88
N ALA A 156 22.82 -13.48 -7.47
CA ALA A 156 21.58 -12.84 -7.87
C ALA A 156 21.78 -11.35 -8.11
N GLY A 157 20.86 -10.75 -8.85
CA GLY A 157 20.79 -9.32 -9.10
C GLY A 157 19.58 -8.69 -8.44
N VAL A 158 19.68 -7.40 -8.11
CA VAL A 158 18.53 -6.58 -7.72
C VAL A 158 17.93 -5.94 -8.97
N GLU A 159 16.62 -6.09 -9.15
CA GLU A 159 15.93 -5.83 -10.42
C GLU A 159 16.11 -4.39 -10.93
N VAL A 160 16.02 -3.38 -10.06
CA VAL A 160 16.14 -1.96 -10.47
C VAL A 160 17.43 -1.66 -11.24
N PHE A 161 18.57 -2.26 -10.89
CA PHE A 161 19.83 -1.98 -11.57
C PHE A 161 19.87 -2.55 -12.99
N TYR A 162 19.19 -3.69 -13.22
CA TYR A 162 19.02 -4.24 -14.56
C TYR A 162 18.03 -3.42 -15.38
N GLN A 163 16.93 -2.96 -14.78
CA GLN A 163 15.98 -2.05 -15.43
C GLN A 163 16.70 -0.76 -15.90
N LEU A 164 17.54 -0.16 -15.03
CA LEU A 164 18.34 1.02 -15.36
C LEU A 164 19.40 0.73 -16.44
N ARG A 165 20.05 -0.43 -16.40
CA ARG A 165 21.01 -0.85 -17.45
C ARG A 165 20.32 -1.02 -18.80
N CYS A 166 19.14 -1.65 -18.84
CA CYS A 166 18.33 -1.77 -20.05
C CYS A 166 17.92 -0.40 -20.60
N LEU A 167 17.49 0.52 -19.73
CA LEU A 167 17.18 1.89 -20.13
C LEU A 167 18.41 2.62 -20.71
N ASN A 168 19.60 2.43 -20.13
CA ASN A 168 20.83 2.99 -20.65
C ASN A 168 21.19 2.45 -22.05
N LEU A 169 21.02 1.14 -22.27
CA LEU A 169 21.22 0.53 -23.58
C LEU A 169 20.26 1.12 -24.61
N LEU A 170 18.98 1.28 -24.26
CA LEU A 170 18.00 1.91 -25.14
C LEU A 170 18.33 3.38 -25.43
N ARG A 171 18.81 4.14 -24.44
CA ARG A 171 19.30 5.52 -24.63
C ARG A 171 20.43 5.55 -25.66
N GLN A 172 21.42 4.67 -25.52
CA GLN A 172 22.58 4.61 -26.41
C GLN A 172 22.18 4.29 -27.85
N GLU A 173 21.25 3.34 -28.05
CA GLU A 173 20.77 2.94 -29.38
C GLU A 173 19.84 3.97 -30.03
N ALA A 174 18.93 4.56 -29.25
CA ALA A 174 17.96 5.53 -29.79
C ALA A 174 18.63 6.84 -30.22
N ARG A 175 19.65 7.29 -29.47
CA ARG A 175 20.40 8.51 -29.78
C ARG A 175 21.36 8.29 -30.94
N GLY A 176 21.22 9.11 -31.98
CA GLY A 176 22.05 9.07 -33.20
C GLY A 176 21.29 8.71 -34.47
N THR A 177 20.00 8.33 -34.37
CA THR A 177 19.14 8.02 -35.52
C THR A 177 18.22 9.17 -35.94
N GLY A 178 18.10 10.22 -35.12
CA GLY A 178 17.17 11.35 -35.33
C GLY A 178 17.82 12.74 -35.32
N ASN A 179 17.00 13.76 -35.56
CA ASN A 179 17.41 15.18 -35.51
C ASN A 179 17.58 15.67 -34.05
N THR A 180 17.94 16.95 -33.86
CA THR A 180 18.16 17.55 -32.53
C THR A 180 16.92 17.52 -31.63
N GLU A 181 15.72 17.66 -32.21
CA GLU A 181 14.46 17.62 -31.46
C GLU A 181 14.13 16.20 -30.98
N ALA A 182 14.27 15.20 -31.85
CA ALA A 182 14.08 13.79 -31.48
C ALA A 182 15.05 13.36 -30.36
N ASN A 183 16.30 13.81 -30.42
CA ASN A 183 17.28 13.55 -29.37
C ASN A 183 16.90 14.22 -28.04
N ALA A 184 16.33 15.42 -28.07
CA ALA A 184 15.80 16.10 -26.89
C ALA A 184 14.61 15.33 -26.27
N ASP A 185 13.69 14.83 -27.08
CA ASP A 185 12.56 14.02 -26.61
C ASP A 185 13.02 12.69 -26.01
N ILE A 186 14.02 12.03 -26.61
CA ILE A 186 14.64 10.81 -26.08
C ILE A 186 15.23 11.08 -24.70
N ASP A 187 16.00 12.15 -24.52
CA ASP A 187 16.59 12.48 -23.22
C ASP A 187 15.53 12.74 -22.16
N TYR A 188 14.48 13.47 -22.51
CA TYR A 188 13.35 13.71 -21.61
C TYR A 188 12.69 12.38 -21.18
N CYS A 189 12.43 11.47 -22.13
CA CYS A 189 11.83 10.17 -21.84
C CYS A 189 12.74 9.31 -20.96
N VAL A 190 14.05 9.29 -21.26
CA VAL A 190 15.04 8.55 -20.49
C VAL A 190 15.12 9.08 -19.06
N GLU A 191 15.14 10.40 -18.87
CA GLU A 191 15.16 10.99 -17.52
C GLU A 191 13.88 10.72 -16.74
N LEU A 192 12.72 10.79 -17.39
CA LEU A 192 11.45 10.41 -16.77
C LEU A 192 11.46 8.97 -16.28
N LEU A 193 11.91 8.05 -17.13
CA LEU A 193 11.96 6.64 -16.78
C LEU A 193 13.02 6.38 -15.70
N ARG A 194 14.20 7.00 -15.78
CA ARG A 194 15.28 6.86 -14.78
C ARG A 194 14.80 7.28 -13.40
N GLU A 195 14.21 8.46 -13.27
CA GLU A 195 13.67 8.96 -11.99
C GLU A 195 12.52 8.07 -11.48
N THR A 196 11.65 7.59 -12.37
CA THR A 196 10.55 6.67 -12.01
C THR A 196 11.08 5.33 -11.49
N LEU A 197 12.07 4.75 -12.18
CA LEU A 197 12.71 3.49 -11.76
C LEU A 197 13.42 3.64 -10.42
N MET A 198 14.09 4.77 -10.18
CA MET A 198 14.72 5.05 -8.88
C MET A 198 13.68 5.30 -7.78
N CYS A 199 12.58 6.00 -8.08
CA CYS A 199 11.51 6.27 -7.13
C CYS A 199 10.77 4.98 -6.71
N HIS A 200 10.55 4.06 -7.66
CA HIS A 200 9.88 2.79 -7.42
C HIS A 200 10.82 1.62 -7.16
N SER A 201 12.14 1.89 -7.11
CA SER A 201 13.25 0.93 -7.00
C SER A 201 12.81 -0.48 -6.70
N ASP A 202 12.65 -1.28 -7.75
CA ASP A 202 12.25 -2.66 -7.61
C ASP A 202 13.36 -3.47 -6.92
N ALA A 203 13.07 -3.87 -5.69
CA ALA A 203 13.96 -4.68 -4.84
C ALA A 203 13.79 -6.19 -5.09
N GLY A 204 13.08 -6.57 -6.17
CA GLY A 204 13.03 -7.93 -6.67
C GLY A 204 14.44 -8.52 -6.82
N ILE A 205 14.61 -9.76 -6.38
CA ILE A 205 15.87 -10.48 -6.47
C ILE A 205 15.70 -11.60 -7.48
N PHE A 206 16.56 -11.64 -8.49
CA PHE A 206 16.56 -12.69 -9.49
C PHE A 206 17.90 -13.40 -9.57
N PRO A 207 17.91 -14.74 -9.62
CA PRO A 207 19.15 -15.48 -9.75
C PRO A 207 19.75 -15.26 -11.15
N VAL A 208 21.08 -15.34 -11.21
CA VAL A 208 21.80 -15.30 -12.47
C VAL A 208 21.82 -16.71 -13.05
N ARG A 209 21.46 -16.85 -14.33
CA ARG A 209 21.62 -18.10 -15.08
C ARG A 209 22.91 -18.06 -15.90
N ASN A 210 23.61 -19.20 -15.97
CA ASN A 210 24.68 -19.38 -16.94
C ASN A 210 24.08 -19.45 -18.35
N THR A 211 24.41 -18.49 -19.19
CA THR A 211 24.16 -18.57 -20.63
C THR A 211 25.49 -18.85 -21.33
N PHE A 212 25.61 -20.01 -21.96
CA PHE A 212 26.70 -20.30 -22.91
C PHE A 212 26.54 -19.49 -24.22
N GLU A 213 25.36 -18.90 -24.45
CA GLU A 213 25.05 -18.05 -25.60
C GLU A 213 25.14 -16.58 -25.20
N GLY A 214 26.34 -16.03 -25.29
CA GLY A 214 26.59 -14.61 -25.04
C GLY A 214 26.07 -13.74 -26.18
N ILE A 215 25.27 -12.73 -25.84
CA ILE A 215 25.23 -11.50 -26.64
C ILE A 215 26.52 -10.74 -26.31
N GLY A 216 27.56 -10.99 -27.12
CA GLY A 216 28.78 -10.19 -27.17
C GLY A 216 29.88 -10.56 -26.16
N GLN A 217 31.01 -11.00 -26.72
CA GLN A 217 32.36 -11.06 -26.13
C GLN A 217 32.58 -11.95 -24.89
N GLY A 218 32.82 -13.25 -25.16
CA GLY A 218 33.99 -13.99 -24.61
C GLY A 218 34.09 -14.24 -23.10
N THR A 219 33.12 -13.81 -22.32
CA THR A 219 33.00 -14.10 -20.90
C THR A 219 31.67 -14.80 -20.68
N ALA A 220 31.60 -15.74 -19.74
CA ALA A 220 30.32 -16.31 -19.30
C ALA A 220 29.49 -15.17 -18.68
N SER A 221 28.78 -14.44 -19.53
CA SER A 221 27.92 -13.34 -19.14
C SER A 221 26.63 -13.99 -18.68
N GLY A 222 26.50 -14.14 -17.37
CA GLY A 222 25.27 -14.67 -16.78
C GLY A 222 24.12 -13.71 -17.07
N ARG A 223 23.00 -14.24 -17.56
CA ARG A 223 21.77 -13.45 -17.77
C ARG A 223 20.91 -13.56 -16.52
N LEU A 224 20.27 -12.47 -16.13
CA LEU A 224 19.28 -12.51 -15.06
C LEU A 224 18.10 -13.39 -15.51
N GLU A 225 17.69 -14.34 -14.67
CA GLU A 225 16.49 -15.13 -14.90
C GLU A 225 15.28 -14.31 -14.46
N PHE A 226 14.52 -13.76 -15.41
CA PHE A 226 13.32 -12.96 -15.10
C PHE A 226 12.05 -13.79 -14.94
N GLU A 227 12.12 -15.10 -15.17
CA GLU A 227 11.02 -16.03 -14.92
C GLU A 227 10.88 -16.22 -13.39
N GLY A 228 9.75 -15.79 -12.86
CA GLY A 228 9.47 -15.86 -11.43
C GLY A 228 8.14 -15.22 -11.06
N SER A 229 7.64 -15.57 -9.87
CA SER A 229 6.44 -14.96 -9.30
C SER A 229 6.75 -13.55 -8.80
N ARG A 230 5.88 -12.59 -9.15
CA ARG A 230 5.97 -11.19 -8.74
C ARG A 230 4.60 -10.69 -8.27
N THR A 231 4.60 -9.82 -7.28
CA THR A 231 3.39 -9.14 -6.84
C THR A 231 3.32 -7.80 -7.56
N CYS A 232 2.39 -7.65 -8.49
CA CYS A 232 2.19 -6.41 -9.24
C CYS A 232 0.85 -5.75 -8.89
N ARG A 233 0.78 -4.44 -9.09
CA ARG A 233 -0.53 -3.77 -9.21
C ARG A 233 -1.21 -4.32 -10.48
N SER A 234 -2.51 -4.60 -10.42
CA SER A 234 -3.25 -5.02 -11.62
C SER A 234 -3.20 -3.90 -12.66
N PHE A 235 -2.56 -4.18 -13.78
CA PHE A 235 -2.44 -3.25 -14.89
C PHE A 235 -3.82 -2.91 -15.45
N GLU A 236 -4.70 -3.89 -15.57
CA GLU A 236 -6.06 -3.77 -16.08
C GLU A 236 -6.89 -2.84 -15.19
N THR A 237 -6.73 -2.95 -13.87
CA THR A 237 -7.43 -2.10 -12.92
C THR A 237 -6.98 -0.64 -13.02
N VAL A 238 -5.65 -0.42 -13.10
CA VAL A 238 -5.09 0.92 -13.29
C VAL A 238 -5.54 1.51 -14.62
N LYS A 239 -5.47 0.73 -15.71
CA LYS A 239 -5.89 1.15 -17.04
C LYS A 239 -7.37 1.53 -17.06
N LYS A 240 -8.23 0.66 -16.52
CA LYS A 240 -9.67 0.91 -16.45
C LYS A 240 -9.99 2.21 -15.71
N TRP A 241 -9.38 2.43 -14.56
CA TRP A 241 -9.55 3.67 -13.80
C TRP A 241 -9.11 4.89 -14.65
N SER A 242 -7.98 4.79 -15.35
CA SER A 242 -7.50 5.87 -16.23
C SER A 242 -8.48 6.17 -17.37
N ASP A 243 -9.04 5.14 -18.01
CA ASP A 243 -10.00 5.30 -19.10
C ASP A 243 -11.30 5.97 -18.62
N GLU A 244 -11.81 5.57 -17.45
CA GLU A 244 -13.02 6.13 -16.83
C GLU A 244 -12.87 7.60 -16.41
N HIS A 245 -11.64 8.04 -16.14
CA HIS A 245 -11.32 9.41 -15.71
C HIS A 245 -10.63 10.23 -16.81
N ALA A 246 -10.59 9.71 -18.05
CA ALA A 246 -9.98 10.42 -19.17
C ALA A 246 -10.74 11.72 -19.46
N VAL A 247 -9.99 12.83 -19.54
CA VAL A 247 -10.54 14.11 -20.00
C VAL A 247 -10.82 13.97 -21.49
N ARG A 248 -12.10 14.09 -21.88
CA ARG A 248 -12.49 14.11 -23.29
C ARG A 248 -11.76 15.28 -23.97
N ARG A 249 -11.00 14.97 -25.03
CA ARG A 249 -10.45 16.00 -25.91
C ARG A 249 -11.61 16.60 -26.71
N GLU A 250 -11.83 17.90 -26.58
CA GLU A 250 -12.72 18.68 -27.46
C GLU A 250 -12.10 18.84 -28.85
#